data_AF-A0A4Y9ZIX4-F1
#
_entry.id   AF-A0A4Y9ZIX4-F1
#
_cell.length_a   1.000
_cell.length_b   1.000
_cell.length_c   1.000
_cell.angle_alpha   90.00
_cell.angle_beta   90.00
_cell.angle_gamma   90.00
#
_symmetry.space_group_name_H-M   'P 1'
#
loop_
_entity.id
_entity.type
_entity.pdbx_description
1 polymer ?
#
loop_
_entity_poly.entity_id
_entity_poly.type
_entity_poly.pdbx_seq_one_letter_code
_entity_poly.pdbx_strand_id
1 'polypeptide(L)'
;MQALTLTQALGSLPSRLFFLAWQTRHLNPSSVKAFSTSLMVRREETPAMKALHDVPYVPSPSSSDLFEDWSDEYTSVSVPEILEDNATSIQTKGSNQRRPCDILRRLVQEGSWEDAEHVRQELVDAGTPIAPSPLYYGAARNVLARREPNPDRAIEFAHWWSLIPLRSRTHPGNFHSIEQLLFFRPEVDMPTVITFGIISAEKGYARRIGPLVVPHIVRYAEPDLAGMFLTEFVKADHKHEARYGQLSIDETMPRRYFKMYRQNTRKRWWSLAVRTHCLAARPLDAFELFKVTLQRGITLTNYTHMYLLGELQAHGHITEAAELSSLSLFELGCAKTNLTGASDAPAESTSPSVDPSQPVERNLALVLRSLKTSLNSGTPLDQGPLADFLDIYKTDARGGLAIQLLRSRAYRLSHTAVSAVALGELLHHHHGGEHAAVLYVFKKLFHIVSMPMHALRRHLPTRSDFPPHM
;
A
#
# COMPACT_ATOMS: atom_id res chain seq x y z
N MET A 1 -39.25 -23.41 -10.26
CA MET A 1 -39.15 -23.29 -8.79
C MET A 1 -37.94 -24.08 -8.33
N GLN A 2 -36.77 -23.43 -8.23
CA GLN A 2 -35.56 -23.99 -7.64
C GLN A 2 -34.97 -22.90 -6.75
N ALA A 3 -34.94 -23.16 -5.45
CA ALA A 3 -34.38 -22.28 -4.45
C ALA A 3 -32.84 -22.37 -4.49
N LEU A 4 -32.19 -21.26 -4.88
CA LEU A 4 -30.74 -21.10 -4.79
C LEU A 4 -30.38 -20.74 -3.35
N THR A 5 -29.73 -21.68 -2.68
CA THR A 5 -29.12 -21.53 -1.36
C THR A 5 -27.92 -20.57 -1.44
N LEU A 6 -28.09 -19.41 -0.81
CA LEU A 6 -27.09 -18.35 -0.70
C LEU A 6 -26.50 -18.39 0.73
N THR A 7 -25.73 -19.43 1.03
CA THR A 7 -25.06 -19.61 2.32
C THR A 7 -23.58 -19.93 2.11
N GLN A 8 -22.73 -19.33 2.94
CA GLN A 8 -21.26 -19.46 3.04
C GLN A 8 -20.41 -18.62 2.08
N ALA A 9 -20.02 -17.41 2.50
CA ALA A 9 -18.84 -16.75 1.90
C ALA A 9 -18.11 -15.69 2.76
N LEU A 10 -18.43 -15.47 4.03
CA LEU A 10 -17.87 -14.32 4.78
C LEU A 10 -17.34 -14.65 6.20
N GLY A 11 -16.96 -15.91 6.44
CA GLY A 11 -16.35 -16.32 7.72
C GLY A 11 -14.86 -16.70 7.66
N SER A 12 -14.22 -16.68 6.49
CA SER A 12 -12.78 -16.95 6.38
C SER A 12 -12.04 -15.70 5.93
N LEU A 13 -11.43 -15.00 6.89
CA LEU A 13 -10.11 -14.45 6.60
C LEU A 13 -9.29 -15.62 6.03
N PRO A 14 -8.71 -15.51 4.83
CA PRO A 14 -7.90 -16.61 4.32
C PRO A 14 -6.75 -16.81 5.30
N SER A 15 -6.79 -17.92 6.04
CA SER A 15 -5.76 -18.42 6.96
C SER A 15 -4.36 -18.48 6.33
N ARG A 16 -4.27 -18.27 5.00
CA ARG A 16 -3.04 -18.19 4.22
C ARG A 16 -2.33 -16.82 4.26
N LEU A 17 -3.00 -15.72 4.63
CA LEU A 17 -2.30 -14.43 4.84
C LEU A 17 -1.41 -14.46 6.09
N PHE A 18 -1.78 -15.26 7.10
CA PHE A 18 -0.94 -15.50 8.28
C PHE A 18 0.39 -16.18 7.94
N PHE A 19 0.47 -16.96 6.84
CA PHE A 19 1.72 -17.59 6.42
C PHE A 19 2.77 -16.56 5.98
N LEU A 20 2.35 -15.48 5.31
CA LEU A 20 3.26 -14.41 4.89
C LEU A 20 3.74 -13.55 6.07
N ALA A 21 2.94 -13.43 7.13
CA ALA A 21 3.34 -12.75 8.36
C ALA A 21 4.30 -13.59 9.23
N TRP A 22 4.40 -14.91 9.02
CA TRP A 22 5.20 -15.82 9.84
C TRP A 22 6.63 -16.07 9.35
N GLN A 23 7.01 -15.61 8.14
CA GLN A 23 8.33 -15.91 7.56
C GLN A 23 9.46 -14.92 7.92
N THR A 24 9.20 -13.83 8.65
CA THR A 24 10.25 -12.88 9.10
C THR A 24 10.83 -13.24 10.48
N ARG A 25 11.11 -14.52 10.75
CA ARG A 25 11.86 -14.93 11.95
C ARG A 25 13.36 -14.72 11.73
N HIS A 26 13.85 -13.53 12.07
CA HIS A 26 15.26 -13.37 12.42
C HIS A 26 15.52 -14.11 13.74
N LEU A 27 16.42 -15.10 13.67
CA LEU A 27 17.00 -15.78 14.83
C LEU A 27 17.70 -14.75 15.71
N ASN A 28 17.12 -14.44 16.87
CA ASN A 28 17.76 -13.69 17.94
C ASN A 28 17.77 -14.59 19.19
N PRO A 29 18.93 -15.19 19.56
CA PRO A 29 19.04 -15.91 20.81
C PRO A 29 19.47 -14.91 21.89
N SER A 30 18.53 -14.40 22.69
CA SER A 30 18.91 -13.87 24.01
C SER A 30 17.78 -14.09 25.01
N SER A 31 18.13 -14.85 26.04
CA SER A 31 17.34 -15.13 27.22
C SER A 31 17.27 -13.88 28.10
N VAL A 32 16.09 -13.30 28.26
CA VAL A 32 15.78 -12.50 29.44
C VAL A 32 14.41 -12.92 29.94
N LYS A 33 14.40 -13.53 31.12
CA LYS A 33 13.20 -13.87 31.89
C LYS A 33 12.55 -12.57 32.33
N ALA A 34 11.58 -12.09 31.56
CA ALA A 34 10.61 -11.12 32.04
C ALA A 34 9.40 -11.91 32.59
N PHE A 35 9.18 -11.79 33.91
CA PHE A 35 7.91 -12.17 34.53
C PHE A 35 6.82 -11.27 33.96
N SER A 36 6.11 -11.78 32.95
CA SER A 36 4.87 -11.18 32.47
C SER A 36 3.72 -11.87 33.20
N THR A 37 3.14 -11.18 34.17
CA THR A 37 1.80 -11.47 34.70
C THR A 37 0.79 -11.02 33.65
N SER A 38 0.67 -11.77 32.56
CA SER A 38 -0.47 -11.64 31.66
C SER A 38 -1.55 -12.62 32.11
N LEU A 39 -2.78 -12.11 32.16
CA LEU A 39 -4.03 -12.82 32.34
C LEU A 39 -4.22 -13.85 31.22
N MET A 40 -3.43 -14.91 31.22
CA MET A 40 -3.95 -16.20 30.79
C MET A 40 -4.73 -16.75 31.97
N VAL A 41 -5.98 -16.29 32.10
CA VAL A 41 -7.02 -17.14 32.67
C VAL A 41 -7.05 -18.35 31.75
N ARG A 42 -6.23 -19.34 32.05
CA ARG A 42 -6.56 -20.72 31.74
C ARG A 42 -8.01 -20.83 32.16
N ARG A 43 -8.89 -21.23 31.24
CA ARG A 43 -10.21 -21.77 31.59
C ARG A 43 -9.97 -23.05 32.39
N GLU A 44 -9.39 -22.93 33.56
CA GLU A 44 -9.59 -23.87 34.64
C GLU A 44 -11.06 -23.66 34.97
N GLU A 45 -11.89 -24.59 34.51
CA GLU A 45 -13.28 -24.68 34.93
C GLU A 45 -13.28 -24.49 36.43
N THR A 46 -13.90 -23.41 36.87
CA THR A 46 -14.03 -23.15 38.30
C THR A 46 -14.68 -24.39 38.93
N PRO A 47 -14.40 -24.70 40.20
CA PRO A 47 -15.06 -25.82 40.88
C PRO A 47 -16.59 -25.77 40.74
N ALA A 48 -17.17 -24.57 40.62
CA ALA A 48 -18.58 -24.36 40.31
C ALA A 48 -18.99 -24.81 38.89
N MET A 49 -18.17 -24.55 37.86
CA MET A 49 -18.42 -25.04 36.50
C MET A 49 -18.32 -26.55 36.38
N LYS A 50 -17.35 -27.18 37.07
CA LYS A 50 -17.28 -28.65 37.14
C LYS A 50 -18.50 -29.24 37.84
N ALA A 51 -18.89 -28.66 38.97
CA ALA A 51 -20.11 -29.07 39.67
C ALA A 51 -21.36 -28.92 38.78
N LEU A 52 -21.44 -27.88 37.94
CA LEU A 52 -22.54 -27.67 37.00
C LEU A 52 -22.56 -28.69 35.85
N HIS A 53 -21.38 -29.13 35.40
CA HIS A 53 -21.24 -30.22 34.42
C HIS A 53 -21.57 -31.59 35.00
N ASP A 54 -21.30 -31.79 36.29
CA ASP A 54 -21.59 -33.04 37.01
C ASP A 54 -23.08 -33.20 37.37
N VAL A 55 -23.89 -32.12 37.28
CA VAL A 55 -25.35 -32.23 37.39
C VAL A 55 -25.90 -32.79 36.07
N PRO A 56 -26.42 -34.02 36.05
CA PRO A 56 -26.97 -34.61 34.83
C PRO A 56 -28.12 -33.74 34.33
N TYR A 57 -27.97 -33.20 33.12
CA TYR A 57 -29.02 -32.44 32.46
C TYR A 57 -30.24 -33.34 32.33
N VAL A 58 -31.33 -33.02 33.04
CA VAL A 58 -32.53 -33.85 33.03
C VAL A 58 -33.12 -33.77 31.62
N PRO A 59 -33.18 -34.87 30.84
CA PRO A 59 -33.68 -34.85 29.47
C PRO A 59 -35.22 -34.75 29.41
N SER A 60 -35.87 -34.40 30.52
CA SER A 60 -37.30 -34.14 30.54
C SER A 60 -37.59 -32.91 29.68
N PRO A 61 -38.53 -32.99 28.72
CA PRO A 61 -39.02 -31.80 28.03
C PRO A 61 -39.44 -30.78 29.07
N SER A 62 -39.08 -29.51 28.88
CA SER A 62 -39.46 -28.41 29.78
C SER A 62 -40.98 -28.45 29.98
N SER A 63 -41.42 -28.95 31.13
CA SER A 63 -42.82 -28.99 31.50
C SER A 63 -43.31 -27.55 31.55
N SER A 64 -44.39 -27.24 30.83
CA SER A 64 -45.01 -25.91 30.87
C SER A 64 -45.34 -25.49 32.31
N ASP A 65 -45.55 -26.45 33.21
CA ASP A 65 -45.82 -26.23 34.65
C ASP A 65 -44.70 -25.53 35.43
N LEU A 66 -43.48 -25.42 34.88
CA LEU A 66 -42.40 -24.67 35.54
C LEU A 66 -42.48 -23.16 35.25
N PHE A 67 -43.16 -22.79 34.16
CA PHE A 67 -43.45 -21.40 33.85
C PHE A 67 -44.87 -21.14 34.35
N GLU A 68 -45.08 -20.03 35.05
CA GLU A 68 -46.43 -19.61 35.41
C GLU A 68 -47.26 -19.56 34.13
N ASP A 69 -48.38 -20.30 34.10
CA ASP A 69 -49.37 -20.19 33.03
C ASP A 69 -49.66 -18.71 32.83
N TRP A 70 -49.77 -18.29 31.57
CA TRP A 70 -49.99 -16.90 31.18
C TRP A 70 -51.21 -16.34 31.92
N SER A 71 -50.97 -15.75 33.09
CA SER A 71 -52.00 -15.34 34.01
C SER A 71 -52.46 -13.94 33.62
N ASP A 72 -53.73 -13.65 33.90
CA ASP A 72 -54.34 -12.35 33.61
C ASP A 72 -53.60 -11.17 34.28
N GLU A 73 -52.73 -11.45 35.24
CA GLU A 73 -51.86 -10.48 35.90
C GLU A 73 -50.88 -9.82 34.92
N TYR A 74 -50.40 -10.55 33.90
CA TYR A 74 -49.52 -10.00 32.87
C TYR A 74 -50.29 -9.20 31.79
N THR A 75 -51.59 -9.44 31.62
CA THR A 75 -52.48 -8.66 30.74
C THR A 75 -52.99 -7.39 31.42
N SER A 76 -52.99 -7.34 32.75
CA SER A 76 -53.52 -6.23 33.54
C SER A 76 -52.59 -5.01 33.64
N VAL A 77 -51.33 -5.13 33.21
CA VAL A 77 -50.43 -3.98 33.01
C VAL A 77 -50.88 -3.24 31.74
N SER A 78 -51.99 -2.52 31.89
CA SER A 78 -52.43 -1.46 31.00
C SER A 78 -51.37 -0.38 31.03
N VAL A 79 -50.38 -0.50 30.13
CA VAL A 79 -49.49 0.61 29.80
C VAL A 79 -50.42 1.78 29.46
N PRO A 80 -50.34 2.91 30.18
CA PRO A 80 -51.33 3.98 30.07
C PRO A 80 -51.51 4.36 28.61
N GLU A 81 -52.74 4.16 28.12
CA GLU A 81 -53.24 4.70 26.87
C GLU A 81 -53.07 6.21 26.93
N ILE A 82 -51.98 6.69 26.34
CA ILE A 82 -51.80 8.10 26.05
C ILE A 82 -52.89 8.43 25.03
N LEU A 83 -53.94 9.08 25.53
CA LEU A 83 -55.13 9.51 24.82
C LEU A 83 -54.79 10.08 23.44
N GLU A 84 -55.38 9.41 22.46
CA GLU A 84 -55.31 9.64 21.03
C GLU A 84 -56.11 10.88 20.61
N ASP A 85 -55.65 12.08 20.95
CA ASP A 85 -56.21 13.33 20.39
C ASP A 85 -55.12 14.08 19.63
N ASN A 86 -54.72 13.52 18.48
CA ASN A 86 -54.30 14.23 17.27
C ASN A 86 -53.80 13.23 16.22
N ALA A 87 -54.76 12.67 15.48
CA ALA A 87 -54.55 11.75 14.37
C ALA A 87 -53.96 12.43 13.11
N THR A 88 -52.79 13.06 13.23
CA THR A 88 -51.81 13.04 12.14
C THR A 88 -51.05 11.74 12.26
N SER A 89 -51.39 10.77 11.41
CA SER A 89 -50.69 9.50 11.14
C SER A 89 -49.19 9.52 11.54
N ILE A 90 -48.92 9.28 12.83
CA ILE A 90 -47.62 8.82 13.28
C ILE A 90 -47.74 7.32 13.03
N GLN A 91 -47.29 6.90 11.85
CA GLN A 91 -46.84 5.52 11.66
C GLN A 91 -45.96 5.20 12.87
N THR A 92 -46.51 4.40 13.78
CA THR A 92 -45.75 3.74 14.83
C THR A 92 -44.64 3.01 14.10
N LYS A 93 -43.44 3.59 14.19
CA LYS A 93 -42.14 3.06 13.80
C LYS A 93 -41.91 1.79 14.63
N GLY A 94 -42.70 0.75 14.33
CA GLY A 94 -42.64 -0.56 14.93
C GLY A 94 -41.22 -1.04 14.81
N SER A 95 -40.61 -1.28 15.97
CA SER A 95 -39.33 -1.96 16.15
C SER A 95 -38.40 -1.82 14.95
N ASN A 96 -37.80 -0.63 14.81
CA ASN A 96 -36.45 -0.55 14.27
C ASN A 96 -35.56 -1.41 15.18
N GLN A 97 -35.61 -2.75 15.01
CA GLN A 97 -34.58 -3.67 15.44
C GLN A 97 -33.33 -3.12 14.76
N ARG A 98 -32.63 -2.25 15.48
CA ARG A 98 -31.37 -1.66 15.05
C ARG A 98 -30.51 -2.86 14.74
N ARG A 99 -30.19 -3.07 13.46
CA ARG A 99 -29.38 -4.21 13.09
C ARG A 99 -28.06 -4.01 13.85
N PRO A 100 -27.45 -5.04 14.43
CA PRO A 100 -26.20 -4.87 15.19
C PRO A 100 -25.11 -4.12 14.39
N CYS A 101 -25.10 -4.28 13.06
CA CYS A 101 -24.25 -3.53 12.13
C CYS A 101 -24.48 -2.01 12.09
N ASP A 102 -25.67 -1.51 12.46
CA ASP A 102 -26.00 -0.09 12.49
C ASP A 102 -25.28 0.62 13.65
N ILE A 103 -25.10 -0.08 14.78
CA ILE A 103 -24.29 0.42 15.91
C ILE A 103 -22.84 0.58 15.47
N LEU A 104 -22.27 -0.46 14.83
CA LEU A 104 -20.90 -0.40 14.31
C LEU A 104 -20.72 0.76 13.31
N ARG A 105 -21.66 0.93 12.37
CA ARG A 105 -21.61 2.04 11.40
C ARG A 105 -21.67 3.40 12.09
N ARG A 106 -22.49 3.53 13.14
CA ARG A 106 -22.61 4.76 13.93
C ARG A 106 -21.30 5.09 14.65
N LEU A 107 -20.68 4.13 15.33
CA LEU A 107 -19.39 4.35 16.03
C LEU A 107 -18.28 4.76 15.07
N VAL A 108 -18.20 4.13 13.90
CA VAL A 108 -17.24 4.49 12.83
C VAL A 108 -17.51 5.90 12.28
N GLN A 109 -18.77 6.31 12.19
CA GLN A 109 -19.15 7.67 11.78
C GLN A 109 -18.82 8.73 12.85
N GLU A 110 -19.04 8.39 14.12
CA GLU A 110 -18.74 9.25 15.27
C GLU A 110 -17.22 9.34 15.55
N GLY A 111 -16.43 8.42 14.99
CA GLY A 111 -14.98 8.38 15.17
C GLY A 111 -14.54 7.68 16.47
N SER A 112 -15.44 6.94 17.12
CA SER A 112 -15.15 6.12 18.30
C SER A 112 -14.50 4.79 17.87
N TRP A 113 -13.24 4.87 17.47
CA TRP A 113 -12.54 3.77 16.80
C TRP A 113 -12.28 2.54 17.66
N GLU A 114 -12.01 2.73 18.96
CA GLU A 114 -11.76 1.65 19.91
C GLU A 114 -13.05 0.86 20.18
N ASP A 115 -14.14 1.58 20.49
CA ASP A 115 -15.48 0.98 20.65
C ASP A 115 -15.92 0.27 19.37
N ALA A 116 -15.66 0.88 18.21
CA ALA A 116 -15.97 0.27 16.92
C ALA A 116 -15.20 -1.05 16.71
N GLU A 117 -13.95 -1.14 17.12
CA GLU A 117 -13.17 -2.38 17.03
C GLU A 117 -13.69 -3.45 18.00
N HIS A 118 -14.07 -3.06 19.23
CA HIS A 118 -14.69 -3.97 20.19
C HIS A 118 -15.99 -4.55 19.64
N VAL A 119 -16.91 -3.70 19.15
CA VAL A 119 -18.17 -4.14 18.54
C VAL A 119 -17.92 -4.98 17.29
N ARG A 120 -16.92 -4.64 16.46
CA ARG A 120 -16.55 -5.46 15.29
C ARG A 120 -16.13 -6.86 15.73
N GLN A 121 -15.34 -6.97 16.80
CA GLN A 121 -14.87 -8.24 17.33
C GLN A 121 -16.03 -9.06 17.92
N GLU A 122 -16.91 -8.45 18.72
CA GLU A 122 -18.12 -9.10 19.24
C GLU A 122 -19.01 -9.64 18.11
N LEU A 123 -19.22 -8.86 17.04
CA LEU A 123 -20.01 -9.29 15.89
C LEU A 123 -19.37 -10.48 15.18
N VAL A 124 -18.04 -10.50 15.05
CA VAL A 124 -17.30 -11.62 14.44
C VAL A 124 -17.36 -12.86 15.34
N ASP A 125 -17.18 -12.70 16.65
CA ASP A 125 -17.22 -13.79 17.62
C ASP A 125 -18.62 -14.39 17.74
N ALA A 126 -19.66 -13.57 17.61
CA ALA A 126 -21.06 -14.00 17.51
C ALA A 126 -21.41 -14.62 16.14
N GLY A 127 -20.47 -14.66 15.18
CA GLY A 127 -20.71 -15.15 13.83
C GLY A 127 -21.68 -14.29 13.01
N THR A 128 -21.91 -13.05 13.41
CA THR A 128 -22.81 -12.12 12.72
C THR A 128 -22.10 -11.52 11.50
N PRO A 129 -22.61 -11.74 10.27
CA PRO A 129 -21.97 -11.21 9.08
C PRO A 129 -22.04 -9.68 9.04
N ILE A 130 -20.88 -9.02 8.99
CA ILE A 130 -20.79 -7.57 8.87
C ILE A 130 -20.97 -7.17 7.40
N ALA A 131 -22.04 -6.43 7.11
CA ALA A 131 -22.31 -5.93 5.77
C ALA A 131 -21.21 -4.93 5.32
N PRO A 132 -20.59 -5.11 4.13
CA PRO A 132 -19.59 -4.18 3.62
C PRO A 132 -20.12 -2.75 3.46
N SER A 133 -19.30 -1.77 3.80
CA SER A 133 -19.68 -0.35 3.74
C SER A 133 -18.48 0.55 3.44
N PRO A 134 -18.63 1.61 2.64
CA PRO A 134 -17.55 2.56 2.39
C PRO A 134 -17.13 3.33 3.65
N LEU A 135 -17.97 3.38 4.69
CA LEU A 135 -17.67 4.07 5.96
C LEU A 135 -16.44 3.47 6.68
N TYR A 136 -16.22 2.16 6.53
CA TYR A 136 -15.08 1.46 7.14
C TYR A 136 -13.73 1.89 6.57
N TYR A 137 -13.72 2.67 5.48
CA TYR A 137 -12.53 3.37 5.01
C TYR A 137 -11.92 4.27 6.10
N GLY A 138 -12.77 4.95 6.88
CA GLY A 138 -12.32 5.81 7.98
C GLY A 138 -11.56 5.03 9.06
N ALA A 139 -12.09 3.86 9.45
CA ALA A 139 -11.47 2.99 10.43
C ALA A 139 -10.13 2.43 9.94
N ALA A 140 -10.08 1.90 8.71
CA ALA A 140 -8.83 1.43 8.09
C ALA A 140 -7.78 2.54 7.99
N ARG A 141 -8.20 3.78 7.68
CA ARG A 141 -7.32 4.95 7.66
C ARG A 141 -6.80 5.29 9.05
N ASN A 142 -7.63 5.22 10.08
CA ASN A 142 -7.19 5.50 11.45
C ASN A 142 -6.10 4.51 11.90
N VAL A 143 -6.27 3.21 11.63
CA VAL A 143 -5.25 2.19 11.94
C VAL A 143 -3.89 2.56 11.36
N LEU A 144 -3.84 3.07 10.12
CA LEU A 144 -2.60 3.54 9.50
C LEU A 144 -2.11 4.89 10.06
N ALA A 145 -3.03 5.76 10.49
CA ALA A 145 -2.70 7.09 10.97
C ALA A 145 -2.01 7.07 12.34
N ARG A 146 -2.26 6.04 13.17
CA ARG A 146 -1.60 5.84 14.46
C ARG A 146 -0.08 5.95 14.32
N ARG A 147 0.54 6.74 15.21
CA ARG A 147 1.99 6.97 15.21
C ARG A 147 2.77 5.85 15.89
N GLU A 148 2.12 5.14 16.81
CA GLU A 148 2.75 4.09 17.58
C GLU A 148 2.95 2.84 16.73
N PRO A 149 4.14 2.21 16.80
CA PRO A 149 4.40 0.97 16.11
C PRO A 149 3.56 -0.14 16.75
N ASN A 150 2.53 -0.59 16.03
CA ASN A 150 1.74 -1.75 16.43
C ASN A 150 2.18 -2.96 15.59
N PRO A 151 2.69 -4.06 16.20
CA PRO A 151 3.06 -5.27 15.46
C PRO A 151 1.87 -5.89 14.72
N ASP A 152 0.64 -5.72 15.24
CA ASP A 152 -0.58 -6.27 14.67
C ASP A 152 -1.27 -5.28 13.71
N ARG A 153 -0.62 -4.16 13.35
CA ARG A 153 -1.19 -3.14 12.45
C ARG A 153 -1.69 -3.72 11.13
N ALA A 154 -0.94 -4.67 10.55
CA ALA A 154 -1.32 -5.30 9.29
C ALA A 154 -2.63 -6.10 9.42
N ILE A 155 -2.83 -6.77 10.57
CA ILE A 155 -3.99 -7.59 10.88
C ILE A 155 -5.21 -6.69 11.14
N GLU A 156 -5.07 -5.69 12.01
CA GLU A 156 -6.13 -4.70 12.27
C GLU A 156 -6.55 -3.98 10.97
N PHE A 157 -5.57 -3.57 10.17
CA PHE A 157 -5.83 -2.97 8.87
C PHE A 157 -6.57 -3.94 7.95
N ALA A 158 -6.16 -5.22 7.91
CA ALA A 158 -6.83 -6.26 7.13
C ALA A 158 -8.31 -6.39 7.52
N HIS A 159 -8.61 -6.41 8.82
CA HIS A 159 -9.98 -6.55 9.34
C HIS A 159 -10.87 -5.44 8.77
N TRP A 160 -10.49 -4.17 8.92
CA TRP A 160 -11.26 -3.05 8.40
C TRP A 160 -11.27 -2.98 6.87
N TRP A 161 -10.13 -3.21 6.23
CA TRP A 161 -10.02 -3.15 4.78
C TRP A 161 -10.84 -4.25 4.09
N SER A 162 -11.01 -5.41 4.73
CA SER A 162 -11.87 -6.49 4.26
C SER A 162 -13.36 -6.13 4.24
N LEU A 163 -13.78 -5.11 5.00
CA LEU A 163 -15.18 -4.64 5.04
C LEU A 163 -15.47 -3.56 3.97
N ILE A 164 -14.48 -3.12 3.21
CA ILE A 164 -14.67 -2.20 2.08
C ILE A 164 -15.50 -2.90 0.99
N PRO A 165 -16.49 -2.22 0.36
CA PRO A 165 -17.29 -2.82 -0.69
C PRO A 165 -16.45 -3.25 -1.89
N LEU A 166 -16.96 -4.24 -2.62
CA LEU A 166 -16.43 -4.63 -3.93
C LEU A 166 -16.45 -3.42 -4.87
N ARG A 167 -15.51 -3.39 -5.82
CA ARG A 167 -15.49 -2.35 -6.84
C ARG A 167 -16.80 -2.37 -7.63
N SER A 168 -17.46 -1.23 -7.70
CA SER A 168 -18.64 -1.01 -8.53
C SER A 168 -18.51 0.31 -9.30
N ARG A 169 -19.46 0.61 -10.20
CA ARG A 169 -19.52 1.93 -10.84
C ARG A 169 -19.77 3.05 -9.83
N THR A 170 -20.62 2.79 -8.86
CA THR A 170 -20.95 3.73 -7.77
C THR A 170 -19.79 3.93 -6.79
N HIS A 171 -18.90 2.95 -6.68
CA HIS A 171 -17.76 2.98 -5.77
C HIS A 171 -16.45 2.73 -6.54
N PRO A 172 -15.91 3.75 -7.24
CA PRO A 172 -14.64 3.64 -7.94
C PRO A 172 -13.44 3.52 -6.99
N GLY A 173 -13.66 3.70 -5.68
CA GLY A 173 -12.69 3.46 -4.62
C GLY A 173 -11.60 4.52 -4.55
N ASN A 174 -11.93 5.76 -4.18
CA ASN A 174 -10.90 6.80 -4.01
C ASN A 174 -10.06 6.53 -2.76
N PHE A 175 -8.87 5.97 -2.95
CA PHE A 175 -8.00 5.53 -1.86
C PHE A 175 -6.83 6.47 -1.57
N HIS A 176 -6.83 7.69 -2.11
CA HIS A 176 -5.67 8.58 -2.05
C HIS A 176 -5.11 8.75 -0.63
N SER A 177 -5.95 8.90 0.40
CA SER A 177 -5.42 9.09 1.78
C SER A 177 -4.75 7.83 2.35
N ILE A 178 -5.22 6.63 1.98
CA ILE A 178 -4.57 5.36 2.34
C ILE A 178 -3.27 5.20 1.55
N GLU A 179 -3.30 5.52 0.26
CA GLU A 179 -2.12 5.49 -0.61
C GLU A 179 -1.01 6.41 -0.05
N GLN A 180 -1.36 7.63 0.38
CA GLN A 180 -0.43 8.54 1.06
C GLN A 180 0.18 7.93 2.33
N LEU A 181 -0.63 7.29 3.16
CA LEU A 181 -0.16 6.69 4.42
C LEU A 181 0.70 5.44 4.21
N LEU A 182 0.45 4.65 3.16
CA LEU A 182 1.18 3.42 2.88
C LEU A 182 2.47 3.63 2.10
N PHE A 183 2.43 4.46 1.06
CA PHE A 183 3.52 4.54 0.08
C PHE A 183 4.38 5.79 0.22
N PHE A 184 3.85 6.85 0.85
CA PHE A 184 4.53 8.14 0.94
C PHE A 184 5.12 8.43 2.32
N ARG A 185 5.02 7.47 3.25
CA ARG A 185 5.73 7.54 4.53
C ARG A 185 7.21 7.13 4.36
N PRO A 186 8.10 7.65 5.22
CA PRO A 186 9.52 7.27 5.19
C PRO A 186 9.71 5.80 5.58
N GLU A 187 8.89 5.29 6.50
CA GLU A 187 8.90 3.89 6.93
C GLU A 187 7.83 3.12 6.16
N VAL A 188 8.25 2.10 5.41
CA VAL A 188 7.35 1.23 4.63
C VAL A 188 6.99 0.00 5.45
N ASP A 189 5.71 -0.14 5.77
CA ASP A 189 5.18 -1.35 6.39
C ASP A 189 4.83 -2.41 5.35
N MET A 190 5.83 -3.22 5.00
CA MET A 190 5.71 -4.23 3.97
C MET A 190 4.54 -5.22 4.20
N PRO A 191 4.35 -5.82 5.39
CA PRO A 191 3.18 -6.65 5.69
C PRO A 191 1.83 -5.98 5.41
N THR A 192 1.68 -4.71 5.79
CA THR A 192 0.44 -3.96 5.56
C THR A 192 0.24 -3.64 4.07
N VAL A 193 1.31 -3.28 3.35
CA VAL A 193 1.25 -3.01 1.90
C VAL A 193 0.90 -4.26 1.11
N ILE A 194 1.47 -5.42 1.45
CA ILE A 194 1.14 -6.73 0.85
C ILE A 194 -0.34 -7.05 1.07
N THR A 195 -0.80 -6.93 2.31
CA THR A 195 -2.20 -7.18 2.70
C THR A 195 -3.16 -6.25 1.96
N PHE A 196 -2.85 -4.96 1.91
CA PHE A 196 -3.59 -3.97 1.12
C PHE A 196 -3.70 -4.38 -0.35
N GLY A 197 -2.57 -4.79 -0.96
CA GLY A 197 -2.52 -5.26 -2.34
C GLY A 197 -3.45 -6.43 -2.61
N ILE A 198 -3.32 -7.50 -1.82
CA ILE A 198 -4.05 -8.76 -2.03
C ILE A 198 -5.56 -8.56 -1.80
N ILE A 199 -5.97 -7.96 -0.69
CA ILE A 199 -7.40 -7.72 -0.40
C ILE A 199 -8.02 -6.80 -1.45
N SER A 200 -7.31 -5.75 -1.86
CA SER A 200 -7.78 -4.85 -2.92
C SER A 200 -7.93 -5.58 -4.25
N ALA A 201 -7.04 -6.52 -4.58
CA ALA A 201 -7.18 -7.36 -5.77
C ALA A 201 -8.40 -8.28 -5.70
N GLU A 202 -8.63 -8.96 -4.56
CA GLU A 202 -9.83 -9.79 -4.33
C GLU A 202 -11.14 -8.99 -4.42
N LYS A 203 -11.08 -7.68 -4.17
CA LYS A 203 -12.23 -6.76 -4.28
C LYS A 203 -12.39 -6.12 -5.66
N GLY A 204 -11.51 -6.42 -6.62
CA GLY A 204 -11.59 -5.92 -8.01
C GLY A 204 -10.87 -4.58 -8.24
N TYR A 205 -10.10 -4.10 -7.26
CA TYR A 205 -9.30 -2.88 -7.37
C TYR A 205 -7.89 -3.12 -7.91
N ALA A 206 -7.51 -4.36 -8.24
CA ALA A 206 -6.16 -4.74 -8.70
C ALA A 206 -5.62 -3.80 -9.79
N ARG A 207 -6.46 -3.44 -10.76
CA ARG A 207 -6.06 -2.58 -11.88
C ARG A 207 -5.71 -1.15 -11.47
N ARG A 208 -6.40 -0.62 -10.46
CA ARG A 208 -6.16 0.73 -9.93
C ARG A 208 -4.88 0.76 -9.11
N ILE A 209 -4.77 -0.18 -8.17
CA ILE A 209 -3.70 -0.18 -7.17
C ILE A 209 -2.43 -0.90 -7.63
N GLY A 210 -2.51 -1.81 -8.61
CA GLY A 210 -1.39 -2.62 -9.08
C GLY A 210 -0.18 -1.79 -9.58
N PRO A 211 -0.37 -0.73 -10.38
CA PRO A 211 0.74 0.16 -10.77
C PRO A 211 1.48 0.84 -9.60
N LEU A 212 0.86 0.91 -8.42
CA LEU A 212 1.44 1.51 -7.21
C LEU A 212 2.05 0.43 -6.31
N VAL A 213 1.28 -0.61 -6.00
CA VAL A 213 1.68 -1.68 -5.06
C VAL A 213 2.81 -2.55 -5.62
N VAL A 214 2.74 -2.93 -6.90
CA VAL A 214 3.70 -3.87 -7.49
C VAL A 214 5.12 -3.31 -7.49
N PRO A 215 5.41 -2.10 -8.03
CA PRO A 215 6.75 -1.55 -7.95
C PRO A 215 7.22 -1.39 -6.50
N HIS A 216 6.33 -0.95 -5.62
CA HIS A 216 6.70 -0.66 -4.25
C HIS A 216 7.17 -1.92 -3.52
N ILE A 217 6.41 -3.02 -3.63
CA ILE A 217 6.81 -4.29 -3.03
C ILE A 217 8.06 -4.82 -3.69
N VAL A 218 8.10 -4.86 -5.03
CA VAL A 218 9.27 -5.39 -5.75
C VAL A 218 10.53 -4.64 -5.39
N ARG A 219 10.47 -3.30 -5.26
CA ARG A 219 11.63 -2.48 -4.95
C ARG A 219 12.20 -2.76 -3.56
N TYR A 220 11.34 -3.01 -2.58
CA TYR A 220 11.73 -3.02 -1.16
C TYR A 220 11.69 -4.39 -0.49
N ALA A 221 11.04 -5.39 -1.09
CA ALA A 221 11.06 -6.76 -0.62
C ALA A 221 12.25 -7.55 -1.17
N GLU A 222 12.55 -8.66 -0.48
CA GLU A 222 13.35 -9.75 -1.01
C GLU A 222 12.70 -10.30 -2.30
N PRO A 223 13.50 -10.73 -3.30
CA PRO A 223 12.98 -11.21 -4.58
C PRO A 223 11.97 -12.35 -4.46
N ASP A 224 12.21 -13.30 -3.57
CA ASP A 224 11.32 -14.44 -3.33
C ASP A 224 9.95 -13.98 -2.82
N LEU A 225 9.93 -13.09 -1.83
CA LEU A 225 8.70 -12.50 -1.29
C LEU A 225 7.95 -11.70 -2.36
N ALA A 226 8.67 -10.94 -3.20
CA ALA A 226 8.07 -10.20 -4.31
C ALA A 226 7.42 -11.14 -5.35
N GLY A 227 8.08 -12.25 -5.69
CA GLY A 227 7.55 -13.29 -6.58
C GLY A 227 6.31 -14.00 -6.02
N MET A 228 6.33 -14.33 -4.72
CA MET A 228 5.17 -14.87 -4.00
C MET A 228 4.00 -13.88 -4.00
N PHE A 229 4.26 -12.62 -3.65
CA PHE A 229 3.26 -11.56 -3.67
C PHE A 229 2.61 -11.42 -5.05
N LEU A 230 3.39 -11.34 -6.13
CA LEU A 230 2.87 -11.22 -7.49
C LEU A 230 1.96 -12.38 -7.87
N THR A 231 2.33 -13.59 -7.45
CA THR A 231 1.53 -14.80 -7.68
C THR A 231 0.19 -14.73 -6.96
N GLU A 232 0.19 -14.42 -5.66
CA GLU A 232 -1.05 -14.31 -4.88
C GLU A 232 -1.90 -13.11 -5.30
N PHE A 233 -1.30 -11.99 -5.68
CA PHE A 233 -2.00 -10.81 -6.20
C PHE A 233 -2.76 -11.12 -7.51
N VAL A 234 -2.11 -11.80 -8.46
CA VAL A 234 -2.73 -12.19 -9.73
C VAL A 234 -3.83 -13.23 -9.50
N LYS A 235 -3.61 -14.18 -8.58
CA LYS A 235 -4.60 -15.19 -8.20
C LYS A 235 -5.82 -14.58 -7.51
N ALA A 236 -5.63 -13.59 -6.63
CA ALA A 236 -6.69 -12.82 -6.00
C ALA A 236 -7.55 -12.06 -7.03
N ASP A 237 -6.92 -11.38 -7.98
CA ASP A 237 -7.60 -10.74 -9.11
C ASP A 237 -8.40 -11.74 -9.95
N HIS A 238 -7.81 -12.91 -10.24
CA HIS A 238 -8.48 -13.95 -11.01
C HIS A 238 -9.69 -14.53 -10.29
N LYS A 239 -9.60 -14.75 -8.97
CA LYS A 239 -10.72 -15.21 -8.13
C LYS A 239 -11.87 -14.20 -8.13
N HIS A 240 -11.56 -12.91 -8.02
CA HIS A 240 -12.56 -11.85 -8.16
C HIS A 240 -13.24 -11.90 -9.52
N GLU A 241 -12.45 -12.02 -10.59
CA GLU A 241 -12.96 -12.15 -11.96
C GLU A 241 -13.86 -13.38 -12.15
N ALA A 242 -13.46 -14.54 -11.64
CA ALA A 242 -14.24 -15.76 -11.76
C ALA A 242 -15.60 -15.63 -11.06
N ARG A 243 -15.62 -14.94 -9.90
CA ARG A 243 -16.82 -14.79 -9.08
C ARG A 243 -17.77 -13.68 -9.55
N TYR A 244 -17.23 -12.55 -9.98
CA TYR A 244 -18.01 -11.33 -10.26
C TYR A 244 -17.90 -10.85 -11.71
N GLY A 245 -17.08 -11.50 -12.54
CA GLY A 245 -16.77 -11.07 -13.90
C GLY A 245 -17.96 -11.04 -14.84
N GLN A 246 -19.05 -11.75 -14.53
CA GLN A 246 -20.30 -11.69 -15.30
C GLN A 246 -21.18 -10.49 -14.90
N LEU A 247 -21.17 -10.11 -13.63
CA LEU A 247 -22.00 -9.03 -13.06
C LEU A 247 -21.41 -7.64 -13.31
N SER A 248 -20.09 -7.54 -13.49
CA SER A 248 -19.38 -6.28 -13.71
C SER A 248 -19.32 -5.87 -15.19
N ILE A 249 -19.87 -6.66 -16.12
CA ILE A 249 -19.88 -6.31 -17.53
C ILE A 249 -20.79 -5.11 -17.65
N ASP A 250 -20.18 -3.95 -17.89
CA ASP A 250 -20.90 -2.82 -18.43
C ASP A 250 -21.58 -3.30 -19.70
N GLU A 251 -22.92 -3.36 -19.74
CA GLU A 251 -23.68 -3.83 -20.91
C GLU A 251 -23.24 -3.11 -22.19
N THR A 252 -22.62 -1.94 -22.04
CA THR A 252 -22.03 -1.13 -23.10
C THR A 252 -20.71 -1.65 -23.68
N MET A 253 -19.92 -2.49 -22.97
CA MET A 253 -18.65 -3.03 -23.48
C MET A 253 -18.79 -4.46 -24.00
N PRO A 254 -18.45 -4.73 -25.28
CA PRO A 254 -18.44 -6.09 -25.81
C PRO A 254 -17.46 -6.98 -25.03
N ARG A 255 -17.91 -8.18 -24.64
CA ARG A 255 -17.14 -9.17 -23.84
C ARG A 255 -15.71 -9.41 -24.35
N ARG A 256 -15.49 -9.34 -25.67
CA ARG A 256 -14.18 -9.54 -26.31
C ARG A 256 -13.16 -8.48 -25.90
N TYR A 257 -13.55 -7.21 -25.81
CA TYR A 257 -12.66 -6.13 -25.39
C TYR A 257 -12.26 -6.26 -23.92
N PHE A 258 -13.20 -6.70 -23.09
CA PHE A 258 -12.96 -6.88 -21.66
C PHE A 258 -11.89 -7.95 -21.38
N LYS A 259 -11.95 -9.10 -22.08
CA LYS A 259 -10.95 -10.17 -21.96
C LYS A 259 -9.55 -9.69 -22.38
N MET A 260 -9.45 -9.01 -23.52
CA MET A 260 -8.18 -8.46 -24.03
C MET A 260 -7.58 -7.44 -23.06
N TYR A 261 -8.41 -6.54 -22.54
CA TYR A 261 -7.99 -5.50 -21.61
C TYR A 261 -7.46 -6.06 -20.27
N ARG A 262 -8.03 -7.18 -19.80
CA ARG A 262 -7.60 -7.88 -18.59
C ARG A 262 -6.28 -8.62 -18.79
N GLN A 263 -6.11 -9.33 -19.89
CA GLN A 263 -4.83 -9.99 -20.22
C GLN A 263 -3.68 -8.98 -20.27
N ASN A 264 -3.93 -7.81 -20.87
CA ASN A 264 -2.96 -6.71 -20.91
C ASN A 264 -2.61 -6.15 -19.53
N THR A 265 -3.53 -6.23 -18.56
CA THR A 265 -3.30 -5.73 -17.21
C THR A 265 -2.32 -6.63 -16.45
N ARG A 266 -2.46 -7.96 -16.54
CA ARG A 266 -1.51 -8.91 -15.91
C ARG A 266 -0.12 -8.79 -16.53
N LYS A 267 -0.05 -8.77 -17.87
CA LYS A 267 1.17 -8.49 -18.63
C LYS A 267 1.87 -7.24 -18.12
N ARG A 268 1.11 -6.16 -17.86
CA ARG A 268 1.65 -4.89 -17.35
C ARG A 268 2.24 -5.04 -15.94
N TRP A 269 1.61 -5.77 -15.02
CA TRP A 269 2.14 -5.94 -13.66
C TRP A 269 3.45 -6.73 -13.63
N TRP A 270 3.53 -7.86 -14.35
CA TRP A 270 4.78 -8.62 -14.46
C TRP A 270 5.88 -7.81 -15.16
N SER A 271 5.52 -7.12 -16.25
CA SER A 271 6.44 -6.20 -16.94
C SER A 271 6.92 -5.06 -16.05
N LEU A 272 6.10 -4.60 -15.11
CA LEU A 272 6.46 -3.56 -14.16
C LEU A 272 7.36 -4.11 -13.04
N ALA A 273 7.11 -5.32 -12.57
CA ALA A 273 7.94 -6.00 -11.59
C ALA A 273 9.36 -6.25 -12.11
N VAL A 274 9.51 -6.85 -13.29
CA VAL A 274 10.83 -7.10 -13.91
C VAL A 274 11.63 -5.81 -14.03
N ARG A 275 11.02 -4.74 -14.56
CA ARG A 275 11.68 -3.43 -14.65
C ARG A 275 12.04 -2.86 -13.29
N THR A 276 11.22 -3.11 -12.27
CA THR A 276 11.51 -2.59 -10.93
C THR A 276 12.66 -3.32 -10.26
N HIS A 277 12.85 -4.62 -10.52
CA HIS A 277 14.07 -5.33 -10.10
C HIS A 277 15.31 -4.75 -10.78
N CYS A 278 15.27 -4.51 -12.10
CA CYS A 278 16.36 -3.84 -12.80
C CYS A 278 16.67 -2.45 -12.19
N LEU A 279 15.64 -1.62 -11.97
CA LEU A 279 15.79 -0.30 -11.34
C LEU A 279 16.31 -0.37 -9.90
N ALA A 280 16.16 -1.51 -9.24
CA ALA A 280 16.71 -1.79 -7.92
C ALA A 280 18.11 -2.44 -8.00
N ALA A 281 18.81 -2.33 -9.13
CA ALA A 281 20.12 -2.92 -9.40
C ALA A 281 20.18 -4.45 -9.18
N ARG A 282 19.07 -5.14 -9.47
CA ARG A 282 18.92 -6.60 -9.35
C ARG A 282 18.56 -7.24 -10.71
N PRO A 283 19.44 -7.17 -11.72
CA PRO A 283 19.14 -7.65 -13.06
C PRO A 283 19.04 -9.19 -13.14
N LEU A 284 19.78 -9.94 -12.31
CA LEU A 284 19.68 -11.41 -12.24
C LEU A 284 18.32 -11.87 -11.68
N ASP A 285 17.86 -11.26 -10.58
CA ASP A 285 16.52 -11.55 -10.04
C ASP A 285 15.42 -11.18 -11.03
N ALA A 286 15.60 -10.09 -11.79
CA ALA A 286 14.70 -9.69 -12.85
C ALA A 286 14.63 -10.75 -13.97
N PHE A 287 15.78 -11.38 -14.29
CA PHE A 287 15.88 -12.47 -15.26
C PHE A 287 15.23 -13.77 -14.76
N GLU A 288 15.42 -14.13 -13.48
CA GLU A 288 14.71 -15.27 -12.89
C GLU A 288 13.19 -15.05 -12.89
N LEU A 289 12.74 -13.85 -12.51
CA LEU A 289 11.33 -13.49 -12.56
C LEU A 289 10.79 -13.53 -14.01
N PHE A 290 11.60 -13.13 -14.99
CA PHE A 290 11.28 -13.26 -16.41
C PHE A 290 11.07 -14.73 -16.82
N LYS A 291 11.96 -15.65 -16.44
CA LYS A 291 11.78 -17.08 -16.72
C LYS A 291 10.50 -17.63 -16.11
N VAL A 292 10.18 -17.24 -14.87
CA VAL A 292 8.91 -17.60 -14.21
C VAL A 292 7.70 -17.07 -15.00
N THR A 293 7.78 -15.86 -15.58
CA THR A 293 6.70 -15.33 -16.42
C THR A 293 6.48 -16.13 -17.70
N LEU A 294 7.57 -16.57 -18.35
CA LEU A 294 7.52 -17.39 -19.55
C LEU A 294 6.92 -18.77 -19.27
N GLN A 295 7.33 -19.42 -18.18
CA GLN A 295 6.78 -20.71 -17.73
C GLN A 295 5.26 -20.64 -17.50
N ARG A 296 4.74 -19.47 -17.12
CA ARG A 296 3.31 -19.22 -16.90
C ARG A 296 2.55 -18.81 -18.18
N GLY A 297 3.22 -18.76 -19.33
CA GLY A 297 2.63 -18.31 -20.59
C GLY A 297 2.26 -16.83 -20.60
N ILE A 298 2.87 -16.02 -19.73
CA ILE A 298 2.61 -14.58 -19.67
C ILE A 298 3.64 -13.86 -20.54
N THR A 299 3.18 -13.27 -21.64
CA THR A 299 4.06 -12.48 -22.50
C THR A 299 4.38 -11.13 -21.85
N LEU A 300 5.66 -10.76 -21.79
CA LEU A 300 6.06 -9.42 -21.38
C LEU A 300 6.00 -8.42 -22.56
N THR A 301 6.05 -7.13 -22.25
CA THR A 301 6.14 -6.09 -23.29
C THR A 301 7.54 -6.08 -23.91
N ASN A 302 7.65 -5.82 -25.22
CA ASN A 302 8.94 -5.71 -25.92
C ASN A 302 9.89 -4.73 -25.20
N TYR A 303 9.35 -3.58 -24.76
CA TYR A 303 10.10 -2.61 -23.95
C TYR A 303 10.78 -3.23 -22.73
N THR A 304 10.10 -4.12 -22.00
CA THR A 304 10.66 -4.76 -20.80
C THR A 304 11.76 -5.75 -21.12
N HIS A 305 11.59 -6.52 -22.19
CA HIS A 305 12.62 -7.45 -22.68
C HIS A 305 13.89 -6.68 -23.05
N MET A 306 13.73 -5.65 -23.89
CA MET A 306 14.84 -4.77 -24.28
C MET A 306 15.48 -4.08 -23.07
N TYR A 307 14.69 -3.59 -22.13
CA TYR A 307 15.17 -2.96 -20.90
C TYR A 307 16.03 -3.94 -20.09
N LEU A 308 15.52 -5.14 -19.80
CA LEU A 308 16.23 -6.19 -19.07
C LEU A 308 17.52 -6.61 -19.77
N LEU A 309 17.50 -6.78 -21.09
CA LEU A 309 18.69 -7.13 -21.88
C LEU A 309 19.80 -6.09 -21.73
N GLY A 310 19.44 -4.80 -21.82
CA GLY A 310 20.42 -3.72 -21.66
C GLY A 310 21.00 -3.64 -20.26
N GLU A 311 20.17 -3.87 -19.23
CA GLU A 311 20.62 -3.88 -17.83
C GLU A 311 21.55 -5.07 -17.54
N LEU A 312 21.24 -6.26 -18.07
CA LEU A 312 22.13 -7.43 -17.95
C LEU A 312 23.49 -7.18 -18.62
N GLN A 313 23.48 -6.61 -19.84
CA GLN A 313 24.72 -6.25 -20.56
C GLN A 313 25.52 -5.18 -19.81
N ALA A 314 24.87 -4.13 -19.30
CA ALA A 314 25.52 -3.05 -18.55
C ALA A 314 26.21 -3.54 -17.27
N HIS A 315 25.67 -4.59 -16.63
CA HIS A 315 26.25 -5.20 -15.43
C HIS A 315 27.19 -6.39 -15.75
N GLY A 316 27.45 -6.70 -17.02
CA GLY A 316 28.36 -7.77 -17.43
C GLY A 316 27.80 -9.19 -17.34
N HIS A 317 26.48 -9.36 -17.22
CA HIS A 317 25.79 -10.66 -17.22
C HIS A 317 25.58 -11.19 -18.65
N ILE A 318 26.68 -11.50 -19.33
CA ILE A 318 26.71 -11.85 -20.78
C ILE A 318 25.94 -13.15 -21.05
N THR A 319 26.03 -14.13 -20.16
CA THR A 319 25.39 -15.45 -20.28
C THR A 319 23.86 -15.33 -20.29
N GLU A 320 23.30 -14.65 -19.31
CA GLU A 320 21.87 -14.41 -19.14
C GLU A 320 21.35 -13.49 -20.25
N ALA A 321 22.16 -12.51 -20.69
CA ALA A 321 21.83 -11.68 -21.85
C ALA A 321 21.74 -12.48 -23.15
N ALA A 322 22.66 -13.42 -23.38
CA ALA A 322 22.64 -14.32 -24.54
C ALA A 322 21.42 -15.26 -24.49
N GLU A 323 21.10 -15.82 -23.31
CA GLU A 323 19.91 -16.64 -23.09
C GLU A 323 18.62 -15.82 -23.31
N LEU A 324 18.52 -14.61 -22.75
CA LEU A 324 17.39 -13.72 -22.96
C LEU A 324 17.19 -13.36 -24.44
N SER A 325 18.29 -13.22 -25.18
CA SER A 325 18.27 -12.93 -26.62
C SER A 325 17.77 -14.12 -27.43
N SER A 326 18.16 -15.35 -27.08
CA SER A 326 17.69 -16.56 -27.76
C SER A 326 16.22 -16.88 -27.47
N LEU A 327 15.72 -16.48 -26.29
CA LEU A 327 14.32 -16.64 -25.90
C LEU A 327 13.37 -15.62 -26.58
N SER A 328 13.90 -14.61 -27.28
CA SER A 328 13.06 -13.60 -27.94
C SER A 328 12.35 -14.17 -29.16
N LEU A 329 11.08 -14.53 -29.01
CA LEU A 329 10.18 -14.95 -30.09
C LEU A 329 9.79 -13.81 -31.05
N PHE A 330 10.13 -12.57 -30.73
CA PHE A 330 9.88 -11.43 -31.62
C PHE A 330 11.16 -11.11 -32.38
N GLU A 331 11.04 -11.05 -33.72
CA GLU A 331 11.98 -10.29 -34.55
C GLU A 331 12.00 -8.86 -34.00
N LEU A 332 13.03 -8.58 -33.21
CA LEU A 332 13.19 -7.34 -32.48
C LEU A 332 13.41 -6.21 -33.49
N GLY A 333 12.32 -5.59 -33.94
CA GLY A 333 12.40 -4.23 -34.48
C GLY A 333 13.01 -3.35 -33.40
N CYS A 334 14.29 -3.01 -33.57
CA CYS A 334 15.12 -2.26 -32.63
C CYS A 334 14.48 -0.93 -32.24
N ALA A 335 13.60 -0.93 -31.24
CA ALA A 335 13.05 0.30 -30.64
C ALA A 335 14.07 1.02 -29.73
N LYS A 336 15.34 0.58 -29.75
CA LYS A 336 16.38 0.92 -28.77
C LYS A 336 17.55 1.76 -29.30
N THR A 337 17.47 2.34 -30.50
CA THR A 337 18.47 3.34 -30.90
C THR A 337 18.49 4.57 -29.99
N ASN A 338 17.44 4.83 -29.19
CA ASN A 338 17.37 6.00 -28.32
C ASN A 338 17.77 5.76 -26.84
N LEU A 339 17.89 4.51 -26.38
CA LEU A 339 18.07 4.19 -24.94
C LEU A 339 19.45 3.59 -24.62
N THR A 340 20.05 2.90 -25.58
CA THR A 340 21.42 2.36 -25.47
C THR A 340 22.24 2.73 -26.70
N GLY A 341 21.92 3.85 -27.34
CA GLY A 341 22.93 4.52 -28.14
C GLY A 341 24.10 4.77 -27.21
N ALA A 342 25.13 3.92 -27.29
CA ALA A 342 26.50 4.39 -27.24
C ALA A 342 26.48 5.52 -28.27
N SER A 343 26.16 6.70 -27.77
CA SER A 343 26.13 7.88 -28.59
C SER A 343 27.59 7.98 -29.00
N ASP A 344 27.87 7.70 -30.26
CA ASP A 344 28.94 8.38 -31.00
C ASP A 344 28.57 9.88 -31.05
N ALA A 345 28.24 10.44 -29.88
CA ALA A 345 27.97 11.83 -29.66
C ALA A 345 29.28 12.50 -30.04
N PRO A 346 29.22 13.48 -30.94
CA PRO A 346 30.38 14.33 -31.19
C PRO A 346 30.91 14.82 -29.85
N ALA A 347 32.22 14.70 -29.70
CA ALA A 347 33.05 15.05 -28.55
C ALA A 347 32.40 16.06 -27.59
N GLU A 348 32.34 15.69 -26.31
CA GLU A 348 32.26 16.59 -25.16
C GLU A 348 31.44 17.86 -25.43
N SER A 349 30.10 17.71 -25.45
CA SER A 349 29.28 18.88 -25.14
C SER A 349 29.55 19.22 -23.67
N THR A 350 30.59 20.02 -23.44
CA THR A 350 30.95 20.57 -22.14
C THR A 350 29.69 21.15 -21.54
N SER A 351 29.16 20.47 -20.52
CA SER A 351 28.01 20.96 -19.78
C SER A 351 28.32 22.39 -19.35
N PRO A 352 27.40 23.33 -19.53
CA PRO A 352 27.66 24.72 -19.20
C PRO A 352 28.08 24.81 -17.74
N SER A 353 29.35 25.14 -17.49
CA SER A 353 29.87 25.24 -16.12
C SER A 353 29.31 26.49 -15.46
N VAL A 354 29.06 26.38 -14.16
CA VAL A 354 28.62 27.53 -13.36
C VAL A 354 29.85 28.37 -13.06
N ASP A 355 29.84 29.61 -13.53
CA ASP A 355 30.97 30.53 -13.41
C ASP A 355 30.70 31.52 -12.26
N PRO A 356 31.52 31.54 -11.19
CA PRO A 356 31.31 32.44 -10.05
C PRO A 356 31.46 33.92 -10.40
N SER A 357 32.07 34.25 -11.55
CA SER A 357 32.21 35.65 -12.02
C SER A 357 30.93 36.21 -12.65
N GLN A 358 29.96 35.34 -12.98
CA GLN A 358 28.70 35.74 -13.60
C GLN A 358 27.64 36.11 -12.56
N PRO A 359 26.67 36.99 -12.89
CA PRO A 359 25.59 37.33 -11.97
C PRO A 359 24.70 36.12 -11.66
N VAL A 360 24.16 36.08 -10.43
CA VAL A 360 23.31 35.00 -9.89
C VAL A 360 22.20 34.62 -10.86
N GLU A 361 21.56 35.62 -11.47
CA GLU A 361 20.43 35.44 -12.39
C GLU A 361 20.83 34.67 -13.65
N ARG A 362 22.04 34.89 -14.15
CA ARG A 362 22.58 34.21 -15.34
C ARG A 362 22.88 32.76 -15.03
N ASN A 363 23.54 32.49 -13.89
CA ASN A 363 23.83 31.13 -13.45
C ASN A 363 22.54 30.35 -13.15
N LEU A 364 21.56 30.98 -12.49
CA LEU A 364 20.25 30.39 -12.27
C LEU A 364 19.54 30.05 -13.58
N ALA A 365 19.59 30.93 -14.57
CA ALA A 365 19.00 30.69 -15.89
C ALA A 365 19.69 29.52 -16.62
N LEU A 366 21.01 29.38 -16.50
CA LEU A 366 21.77 28.25 -17.05
C LEU A 366 21.33 26.92 -16.42
N VAL A 367 21.29 26.87 -15.08
CA VAL A 367 20.87 25.69 -14.32
C VAL A 367 19.42 25.30 -14.65
N LEU A 368 18.50 26.26 -14.67
CA LEU A 368 17.09 26.01 -15.04
C LEU A 368 16.93 25.55 -16.49
N ARG A 369 17.77 26.06 -17.41
CA ARG A 369 17.78 25.61 -18.80
C ARG A 369 18.30 24.18 -18.90
N SER A 370 19.41 23.87 -18.23
CA SER A 370 19.96 22.51 -18.17
C SER A 370 18.95 21.51 -17.62
N LEU A 371 18.27 21.88 -16.53
CA LEU A 371 17.21 21.09 -15.93
C LEU A 371 16.01 20.92 -16.86
N LYS A 372 15.61 21.95 -17.62
CA LYS A 372 14.55 21.80 -18.63
C LYS A 372 14.98 20.91 -19.80
N THR A 373 16.24 21.04 -20.25
CA THR A 373 16.78 20.26 -21.36
C THR A 373 16.86 18.78 -21.01
N SER A 374 17.38 18.43 -19.83
CA SER A 374 17.49 17.03 -19.38
C SER A 374 16.12 16.33 -19.28
N LEU A 375 15.09 17.05 -18.83
CA LEU A 375 13.72 16.53 -18.81
C LEU A 375 13.15 16.27 -20.21
N ASN A 376 13.49 17.12 -21.17
CA ASN A 376 13.01 16.97 -22.54
C ASN A 376 13.79 15.91 -23.32
N SER A 377 15.09 15.74 -23.03
CA SER A 377 15.95 14.74 -23.68
C SER A 377 15.82 13.35 -23.05
N GLY A 378 15.34 13.26 -21.80
CA GLY A 378 15.33 12.02 -21.03
C GLY A 378 16.71 11.60 -20.52
N THR A 379 17.74 12.41 -20.76
CA THR A 379 19.10 12.20 -20.25
C THR A 379 19.14 12.55 -18.76
N PRO A 380 19.75 11.73 -17.89
CA PRO A 380 19.92 12.10 -16.49
C PRO A 380 20.68 13.43 -16.38
N LEU A 381 20.17 14.35 -15.56
CA LEU A 381 20.83 15.63 -15.33
C LEU A 381 22.12 15.40 -14.53
N ASP A 382 23.21 16.01 -14.97
CA ASP A 382 24.43 16.07 -14.19
C ASP A 382 24.19 16.92 -12.92
N GLN A 383 24.54 16.35 -11.78
CA GLN A 383 24.29 16.95 -10.46
C GLN A 383 25.44 17.88 -10.03
N GLY A 384 26.62 17.78 -10.68
CA GLY A 384 27.77 18.63 -10.40
C GLY A 384 27.45 20.12 -10.55
N PRO A 385 26.96 20.59 -11.71
CA PRO A 385 26.62 22.01 -11.91
C PRO A 385 25.55 22.53 -10.94
N LEU A 386 24.64 21.66 -10.48
CA LEU A 386 23.66 22.01 -9.45
C LEU A 386 24.34 22.21 -8.09
N ALA A 387 25.27 21.33 -7.72
CA ALA A 387 26.07 21.46 -6.51
C ALA A 387 26.93 22.73 -6.56
N ASP A 388 27.64 22.99 -7.67
CA ASP A 388 28.47 24.18 -7.86
C ASP A 388 27.64 25.48 -7.72
N PHE A 389 26.42 25.49 -8.27
CA PHE A 389 25.50 26.61 -8.10
C PHE A 389 25.13 26.84 -6.63
N LEU A 390 24.87 25.77 -5.88
CA LEU A 390 24.56 25.86 -4.46
C LEU A 390 25.78 26.27 -3.63
N ASP A 391 26.97 25.74 -3.96
CA ASP A 391 28.25 26.09 -3.34
C ASP A 391 28.54 27.59 -3.47
N ILE A 392 28.31 28.18 -4.65
CA ILE A 392 28.57 29.60 -4.90
C ILE A 392 27.56 30.51 -4.18
N TYR A 393 26.27 30.16 -4.19
CA TYR A 393 25.21 31.12 -3.85
C TYR A 393 24.50 30.89 -2.52
N LYS A 394 24.69 29.77 -1.83
CA LYS A 394 23.96 29.54 -0.56
C LYS A 394 24.29 30.56 0.53
N THR A 395 25.51 31.10 0.53
CA THR A 395 25.95 32.12 1.51
C THR A 395 25.60 33.56 1.10
N ASP A 396 25.19 33.78 -0.15
CA ASP A 396 24.77 35.09 -0.65
C ASP A 396 23.33 35.41 -0.20
N ALA A 397 23.11 36.62 0.32
CA ALA A 397 21.80 37.13 0.69
C ALA A 397 20.78 37.04 -0.48
N ARG A 398 21.24 37.21 -1.72
CA ARG A 398 20.40 37.05 -2.92
C ARG A 398 20.25 35.60 -3.34
N GLY A 399 21.24 34.75 -3.04
CA GLY A 399 21.23 33.35 -3.42
C GLY A 399 20.15 32.53 -2.71
N GLY A 400 19.75 32.92 -1.50
CA GLY A 400 18.60 32.31 -0.81
C GLY A 400 17.31 32.33 -1.63
N LEU A 401 16.99 33.47 -2.28
CA LEU A 401 15.83 33.59 -3.16
C LEU A 401 15.99 32.75 -4.44
N ALA A 402 17.19 32.71 -5.01
CA ALA A 402 17.48 31.93 -6.21
C ALA A 402 17.31 30.42 -5.97
N ILE A 403 17.76 29.92 -4.82
CA ILE A 403 17.58 28.52 -4.40
C ILE A 403 16.10 28.19 -4.19
N GLN A 404 15.34 29.08 -3.54
CA GLN A 404 13.90 28.90 -3.39
C GLN A 404 13.18 28.87 -4.74
N LEU A 405 13.56 29.75 -5.68
CA LEU A 405 13.04 29.75 -7.04
C LEU A 405 13.38 28.44 -7.77
N LEU A 406 14.62 27.97 -7.70
CA LEU A 406 15.05 26.69 -8.29
C LEU A 406 14.20 25.53 -7.77
N ARG A 407 14.06 25.40 -6.45
CA ARG A 407 13.21 24.38 -5.82
C ARG A 407 11.76 24.49 -6.28
N SER A 408 11.17 25.70 -6.23
CA SER A 408 9.78 25.92 -6.63
C SER A 408 9.52 25.55 -8.10
N ARG A 409 10.49 25.79 -8.98
CA ARG A 409 10.43 25.42 -10.40
C ARG A 409 10.59 23.91 -10.58
N ALA A 410 11.50 23.27 -9.86
CA ALA A 410 11.66 21.82 -9.89
C ALA A 410 10.37 21.11 -9.50
N TYR A 411 9.70 21.54 -8.40
CA TYR A 411 8.41 21.00 -7.97
C TYR A 411 7.29 21.15 -9.02
N ARG A 412 7.33 22.20 -9.84
CA ARG A 412 6.35 22.43 -10.92
C ARG A 412 6.67 21.64 -12.19
N LEU A 413 7.93 21.30 -12.42
CA LEU A 413 8.37 20.65 -13.65
C LEU A 413 8.14 19.14 -13.61
N SER A 414 8.77 18.43 -12.67
CA SER A 414 8.64 16.98 -12.56
C SER A 414 9.25 16.44 -11.26
N HIS A 415 8.90 15.20 -10.89
CA HIS A 415 9.56 14.50 -9.79
C HIS A 415 11.05 14.27 -10.06
N THR A 416 11.44 14.02 -11.31
CA THR A 416 12.85 13.85 -11.71
C THR A 416 13.65 15.13 -11.47
N ALA A 417 13.06 16.29 -11.76
CA ALA A 417 13.67 17.59 -11.47
C ALA A 417 13.87 17.81 -9.97
N VAL A 418 12.86 17.49 -9.16
CA VAL A 418 12.96 17.57 -7.69
C VAL A 418 14.07 16.67 -7.20
N SER A 419 14.14 15.43 -7.68
CA SER A 419 15.20 14.49 -7.31
C SER A 419 16.58 14.99 -7.71
N ALA A 420 16.73 15.62 -8.88
CA ALA A 420 18.01 16.18 -9.30
C ALA A 420 18.43 17.35 -8.40
N VAL A 421 17.55 18.34 -8.18
CA VAL A 421 17.85 19.44 -7.26
C VAL A 421 18.18 18.93 -5.85
N ALA A 422 17.48 17.91 -5.36
CA ALA A 422 17.76 17.27 -4.09
C ALA A 422 19.15 16.60 -4.06
N LEU A 423 19.55 15.91 -5.13
CA LEU A 423 20.88 15.30 -5.25
C LEU A 423 21.99 16.36 -5.32
N GLY A 424 21.79 17.44 -6.08
CA GLY A 424 22.71 18.58 -6.08
C GLY A 424 22.89 19.19 -4.69
N GLU A 425 21.79 19.30 -3.93
CA GLU A 425 21.83 19.78 -2.54
C GLU A 425 22.56 18.81 -1.60
N LEU A 426 22.38 17.50 -1.77
CA LEU A 426 23.15 16.50 -1.05
C LEU A 426 24.65 16.60 -1.36
N LEU A 427 25.03 16.78 -2.62
CA LEU A 427 26.42 16.93 -3.04
C LEU A 427 27.04 18.20 -2.46
N HIS A 428 26.33 19.32 -2.51
CA HIS A 428 26.73 20.58 -1.88
C HIS A 428 27.08 20.39 -0.39
N HIS A 429 26.16 19.80 0.38
CA HIS A 429 26.42 19.52 1.79
C HIS A 429 27.56 18.52 2.00
N HIS A 430 27.72 17.56 1.09
CA HIS A 430 28.81 16.60 1.13
C HIS A 430 30.17 17.27 0.88
N HIS A 431 30.27 18.18 -0.10
CA HIS A 431 31.49 18.96 -0.37
C HIS A 431 31.90 19.81 0.83
N GLY A 432 30.93 20.39 1.55
CA GLY A 432 31.17 21.15 2.77
C GLY A 432 31.48 20.32 4.02
N GLY A 433 31.49 18.98 3.94
CA GLY A 433 31.65 18.10 5.11
C GLY A 433 30.44 18.13 6.07
N GLU A 434 29.30 18.68 5.65
CA GLU A 434 28.08 18.83 6.44
C GLU A 434 27.23 17.54 6.43
N HIS A 435 27.81 16.41 6.87
CA HIS A 435 27.15 15.10 6.77
C HIS A 435 25.77 15.03 7.45
N ALA A 436 25.56 15.77 8.54
CA ALA A 436 24.25 15.86 9.19
C ALA A 436 23.19 16.51 8.28
N ALA A 437 23.57 17.52 7.51
CA ALA A 437 22.68 18.18 6.56
C ALA A 437 22.40 17.29 5.34
N VAL A 438 23.40 16.52 4.87
CA VAL A 438 23.20 15.46 3.87
C VAL A 438 22.10 14.49 4.33
N LEU A 439 22.23 13.95 5.54
CA LEU A 439 21.22 13.03 6.09
C LEU A 439 19.84 13.70 6.25
N TYR A 440 19.80 14.98 6.62
CA TYR A 440 18.55 15.74 6.76
C TYR A 440 17.83 15.91 5.41
N VAL A 441 18.55 16.38 4.38
CA VAL A 441 18.01 16.54 3.03
C VAL A 441 17.57 15.17 2.49
N PHE A 442 18.38 14.13 2.73
CA PHE A 442 18.05 12.76 2.32
C PHE A 442 16.73 12.30 2.95
N LYS A 443 16.60 12.42 4.27
CA LYS A 443 15.37 12.08 5.01
C LYS A 443 14.15 12.87 4.56
N LYS A 444 14.32 14.13 4.19
CA LYS A 444 13.23 15.02 3.80
C LYS A 444 12.68 14.72 2.41
N LEU A 445 13.55 14.30 1.48
CA LEU A 445 13.21 14.21 0.06
C LEU A 445 13.21 12.78 -0.51
N PHE A 446 13.86 11.83 0.16
CA PHE A 446 13.96 10.45 -0.30
C PHE A 446 13.31 9.48 0.69
N HIS A 447 12.80 8.37 0.16
CA HIS A 447 12.31 7.29 1.01
C HIS A 447 13.48 6.58 1.69
N ILE A 448 13.43 6.54 3.01
CA ILE A 448 14.39 5.83 3.84
C ILE A 448 13.98 4.36 3.88
N VAL A 449 14.11 3.64 2.77
CA VAL A 449 13.75 2.21 2.78
C VAL A 449 14.96 1.32 3.05
N SER A 450 16.17 1.81 2.79
CA SER A 450 17.40 1.03 2.95
C SER A 450 18.24 1.42 4.17
N MET A 451 17.89 2.48 4.91
CA MET A 451 18.65 2.86 6.11
C MET A 451 17.87 2.49 7.38
N PRO A 452 18.49 1.74 8.32
CA PRO A 452 17.87 1.47 9.59
C PRO A 452 17.54 2.77 10.33
N MET A 453 16.27 2.97 10.69
CA MET A 453 15.81 4.20 11.36
C MET A 453 16.53 4.49 12.67
N HIS A 454 16.99 3.45 13.38
CA HIS A 454 17.79 3.63 14.59
C HIS A 454 19.17 4.23 14.29
N ALA A 455 19.81 3.88 13.18
CA ALA A 455 21.07 4.48 12.76
C ALA A 455 20.85 5.96 12.39
N LEU A 456 19.79 6.25 11.63
CA LEU A 456 19.42 7.62 11.31
C LEU A 456 19.09 8.45 12.54
N ARG A 457 18.35 7.93 13.52
CA ARG A 457 18.04 8.66 14.75
C ARG A 457 19.28 8.95 15.61
N ARG A 458 20.33 8.13 15.53
CA ARG A 458 21.62 8.38 16.21
C ARG A 458 22.45 9.47 15.53
N HIS A 459 22.38 9.56 14.21
CA HIS A 459 23.23 10.47 13.42
C HIS A 459 22.54 11.76 12.99
N LEU A 460 21.21 11.80 12.99
CA LEU A 460 20.46 13.00 12.69
C LEU A 460 20.33 13.86 13.95
N PRO A 461 20.73 15.13 13.89
CA PRO A 461 20.43 16.08 14.96
C PRO A 461 18.92 16.16 15.20
N THR A 462 18.54 16.39 16.44
CA THR A 462 17.16 16.70 16.82
C THR A 462 16.77 18.07 16.27
N ARG A 463 15.47 18.33 16.07
CA ARG A 463 14.98 19.60 15.49
C ARG A 463 15.42 20.84 16.30
N SER A 464 15.77 20.67 17.57
CA SER A 464 16.40 21.69 18.43
C SER A 464 17.77 22.14 17.97
N ASP A 465 18.46 21.31 17.18
CA ASP A 465 19.88 21.46 16.88
C ASP A 465 20.10 22.13 15.53
N PHE A 466 19.01 22.45 14.80
CA PHE A 466 19.06 23.14 13.52
C PHE A 466 18.67 24.62 13.66
N PRO A 467 19.35 25.53 12.95
CA PRO A 467 18.94 26.93 12.88
C PRO A 467 17.51 27.05 12.33
N PRO A 468 16.68 27.98 12.83
CA PRO A 468 15.27 28.11 12.42
C PRO A 468 15.05 28.47 10.93
N HIS A 469 16.13 28.70 10.18
CA HIS A 469 16.14 29.09 8.77
C HIS A 469 16.55 27.96 7.80
N MET A 470 16.77 26.73 8.28
CA MET A 470 16.86 25.50 7.47
C MET A 470 15.53 24.72 7.48
#